data_AF-A0AAW0SE60-F1
#
_entry.id   AF-A0AAW0SE60-F1
#
_cell.length_a   1.000
_cell.length_b   1.000
_cell.length_c   1.000
_cell.angle_alpha   90.00
_cell.angle_beta   90.00
_cell.angle_gamma   90.00
#
_symmetry.space_group_name_H-M   'P 1'
#
loop_
_entity.id
_entity.type
_entity.pdbx_description
1 polymer ?
#
loop_
_entity_poly.entity_id
_entity_poly.type
_entity_poly.pdbx_seq_one_letter_code
_entity_poly.pdbx_strand_id
1 'polypeptide(L)' 'MEALKKALICIVLASAGQQRSRMLGTLFKDERCQKLPCYHILEKMHLDRIIRHNELTEFQNMLQPHQQATTSDGW' A
#
# COMPACT_ATOMS: atom_id res chain seq x y z
N MET A 1 -1.55 13.32 -10.26
CA MET A 1 -1.41 11.93 -9.77
C MET A 1 -1.04 11.84 -8.28
N GLU A 2 -0.56 12.91 -7.64
CA GLU A 2 -0.11 12.87 -6.24
C GLU A 2 -1.18 12.41 -5.23
N ALA A 3 -2.44 12.86 -5.39
CA ALA A 3 -3.53 12.42 -4.51
C ALA A 3 -3.78 10.90 -4.60
N LEU A 4 -3.66 10.31 -5.80
CA LEU A 4 -3.84 8.88 -6.01
C LEU A 4 -2.70 8.07 -5.38
N LYS A 5 -1.45 8.57 -5.51
CA LYS A 5 -0.29 8.00 -4.81
C LYS A 5 -0.52 7.99 -3.29
N LYS A 6 -0.95 9.11 -2.72
CA LYS A 6 -1.26 9.21 -1.29
C LYS A 6 -2.38 8.25 -0.87
N ALA A 7 -3.45 8.16 -1.66
CA ALA A 7 -4.54 7.22 -1.40
C ALA A 7 -4.06 5.76 -1.38
N LEU A 8 -3.18 5.38 -2.32
CA LEU A 8 -2.60 4.04 -2.37
C LEU A 8 -1.71 3.77 -1.14
N ILE A 9 -0.84 4.70 -0.77
CA ILE A 9 -0.02 4.55 0.45
C ILE A 9 -0.92 4.38 1.69
N CYS A 10 -1.95 5.23 1.83
CA CYS A 10 -2.88 5.14 2.96
C CYS A 10 -3.62 3.80 3.00
N ILE A 11 -4.02 3.23 1.86
CA ILE A 11 -4.75 1.95 1.88
C ILE A 11 -3.86 0.76 2.25
N VAL A 12 -2.58 0.81 1.86
CA VAL A 12 -1.61 -0.22 2.20
C VAL A 12 -1.37 -0.23 3.71
N LEU A 13 -1.24 0.96 4.31
CA LEU A 13 -1.04 1.17 5.75
C LEU A 13 -2.31 0.97 6.60
N ALA A 14 -3.50 1.00 5.98
CA ALA A 14 -4.76 0.83 6.69
C ALA A 14 -4.86 -0.56 7.34
N SER A 15 -5.55 -0.63 8.48
CA SER A 15 -5.84 -1.89 9.17
C SER A 15 -6.60 -2.86 8.26
N ALA A 16 -6.29 -4.16 8.42
CA ALA A 16 -6.99 -5.21 7.71
C ALA A 16 -8.51 -5.18 8.01
N GLY A 17 -9.34 -5.34 6.98
CA GLY A 17 -10.80 -5.32 7.13
C GLY A 17 -11.55 -5.14 5.82
N GLN A 18 -12.87 -5.27 5.87
CA GLN A 18 -13.73 -5.25 4.67
C GLN A 18 -13.62 -3.94 3.87
N GLN A 19 -13.54 -2.80 4.56
CA GLN A 19 -13.40 -1.49 3.90
C GLN A 19 -12.08 -1.41 3.11
N ARG A 20 -10.99 -1.91 3.69
CA ARG A 20 -9.68 -1.96 3.05
C ARG A 20 -9.71 -2.82 1.80
N SER A 21 -10.24 -4.03 1.88
CA SER A 21 -10.33 -4.95 0.74
C SER A 21 -11.15 -4.37 -0.42
N ARG A 22 -12.26 -3.68 -0.12
CA ARG A 22 -13.06 -2.99 -1.14
C ARG A 22 -12.25 -1.91 -1.86
N MET A 23 -11.54 -1.07 -1.11
CA MET A 23 -10.74 0.01 -1.68
C MET A 23 -9.53 -0.50 -2.47
N LEU A 24 -8.88 -1.58 -2.03
CA LEU A 24 -7.83 -2.26 -2.80
C LEU A 24 -8.37 -2.68 -4.18
N GLY A 25 -9.58 -3.27 -4.22
CA GLY A 25 -10.23 -3.62 -5.49
C GLY A 25 -10.56 -2.41 -6.37
N THR A 26 -10.99 -1.29 -5.78
CA THR A 26 -11.23 -0.04 -6.52
C THR A 26 -9.95 0.51 -7.14
N LEU A 27 -8.86 0.57 -6.36
CA LEU A 27 -7.57 1.08 -6.83
C LEU A 27 -6.91 0.14 -7.83
N PHE A 28 -7.09 -1.18 -7.69
CA PHE A 28 -6.56 -2.16 -8.63
C PHE A 28 -7.18 -2.02 -10.03
N LYS A 29 -8.47 -1.67 -10.10
CA LYS A 29 -9.20 -1.43 -11.36
C LYS A 29 -8.91 -0.06 -11.99
N ASP A 30 -8.27 0.86 -11.26
CA ASP A 30 -7.88 2.17 -11.80
C ASP A 30 -6.56 2.04 -12.56
N GLU A 31 -6.62 2.13 -13.89
CA GLU A 31 -5.44 2.01 -14.76
C GLU A 31 -4.35 3.05 -14.44
N ARG A 32 -4.72 4.20 -13.86
CA ARG A 32 -3.74 5.24 -13.48
C ARG A 32 -2.83 4.74 -12.35
N CYS A 33 -3.28 3.77 -11.55
CA CYS A 33 -2.48 3.16 -10.50
C CYS A 33 -1.30 2.37 -11.07
N GLN A 34 -1.38 1.82 -12.29
CA GLN A 34 -0.30 1.04 -12.91
C GLN A 34 0.97 1.88 -13.15
N LYS A 35 0.82 3.21 -13.23
CA LYS A 35 1.94 4.15 -13.40
C LYS A 35 2.58 4.57 -12.07
N LEU A 36 2.03 4.13 -10.94
CA LEU A 36 2.54 4.49 -9.62
C LEU A 36 3.66 3.53 -9.19
N PRO A 37 4.72 4.04 -8.53
CA PRO A 37 5.86 3.22 -8.11
C PRO A 37 5.50 2.11 -7.11
N CYS A 38 4.38 2.25 -6.41
CA CYS A 38 3.89 1.29 -5.42
C CYS A 38 2.79 0.35 -5.93
N TYR A 39 2.52 0.32 -7.25
CA TYR A 39 1.47 -0.52 -7.84
C TYR A 39 1.64 -2.02 -7.51
N HIS A 40 2.88 -2.49 -7.49
CA HIS A 40 3.20 -3.90 -7.21
C HIS A 40 2.71 -4.37 -5.83
N ILE A 41 2.79 -3.51 -4.82
CA ILE A 41 2.27 -3.80 -3.47
C ILE A 41 0.74 -3.89 -3.50
N LEU A 42 0.08 -2.97 -4.19
CA LEU A 42 -1.36 -2.99 -4.38
C LEU A 42 -1.83 -4.29 -5.07
N GLU A 43 -1.17 -4.68 -6.17
CA GLU A 43 -1.49 -5.93 -6.88
C GLU A 43 -1.36 -7.13 -5.95
N LYS A 44 -0.22 -7.24 -5.25
CA LYS A 44 0.00 -8.37 -4.34
C LYS A 44 -1.00 -8.44 -3.21
N MET A 45 -1.33 -7.30 -2.59
CA MET A 45 -2.35 -7.23 -1.55
C MET A 45 -3.73 -7.60 -2.06
N HIS A 46 -4.09 -7.16 -3.28
CA HIS A 46 -5.41 -7.46 -3.84
C HIS A 46 -5.56 -8.93 -4.25
N LEU A 47 -4.47 -9.56 -4.70
CA LEU A 47 -4.43 -10.96 -5.14
C LEU A 47 -4.03 -11.94 -4.04
N ASP A 48 -4.00 -11.49 -2.78
CA ASP A 48 -3.59 -12.30 -1.61
C ASP A 48 -2.23 -13.00 -1.78
N ARG A 49 -1.27 -12.30 -2.42
CA ARG A 49 0.10 -12.79 -2.66
C ARG A 49 1.07 -12.36 -1.56
N ILE A 50 2.09 -13.18 -1.35
CA ILE A 50 3.18 -12.88 -0.41
C ILE A 50 3.98 -11.65 -0.88
N ILE A 51 4.11 -10.67 0.00
CA ILE A 51 5.02 -9.51 -0.13
C ILE A 51 6.34 -9.87 0.53
N ARG A 52 7.42 -9.80 -0.23
CA ARG A 52 8.79 -10.10 0.23
C ARG A 52 9.39 -8.90 0.95
N HIS A 53 10.40 -9.16 1.76
CA HIS A 53 11.07 -8.13 2.56
C HIS A 53 11.66 -6.99 1.70
N ASN A 54 12.27 -7.30 0.56
CA ASN A 54 12.83 -6.28 -0.34
C ASN A 54 11.75 -5.31 -0.88
N GLU A 55 10.58 -5.84 -1.22
CA GLU A 55 9.44 -5.05 -1.70
C GLU A 55 8.88 -4.16 -0.58
N LEU A 56 8.89 -4.68 0.66
CA LEU A 56 8.52 -3.91 1.84
C LEU A 56 9.52 -2.77 2.12
N THR A 57 10.83 -3.03 2.00
CA THR A 57 11.87 -2.00 2.16
C THR A 57 11.73 -0.89 1.12
N GLU A 58 11.51 -1.25 -0.14
CA GLU A 58 11.23 -0.27 -1.21
C GLU A 58 9.98 0.56 -0.90
N PHE A 59 8.92 -0.07 -0.39
CA PHE A 59 7.72 0.63 0.03
C PHE A 59 7.96 1.58 1.22
N GLN A 60 8.72 1.14 2.22
CA GLN A 60 9.09 1.96 3.38
C GLN A 60 9.86 3.22 2.98
N ASN A 61 10.73 3.14 1.97
CA ASN A 61 11.47 4.29 1.44
C ASN A 61 10.57 5.34 0.77
N MET A 62 9.33 4.99 0.43
CA MET A 62 8.34 5.92 -0.14
C MET A 62 7.48 6.62 0.92
N LEU A 63 7.55 6.16 2.18
CA LEU A 63 6.74 6.69 3.28
C LEU A 63 7.30 8.00 3.83
N GLN A 64 6.40 8.84 4.35
CA GLN A 64 6.79 10.02 5.10
C GLN A 64 7.16 9.65 6.55
N PRO A 65 7.95 10.47 7.26
CA PRO A 65 8.37 10.17 8.64
C PRO A 65 7.21 9.84 9.58
N HIS A 66 6.08 10.54 9.47
CA HIS A 66 4.90 10.31 10.32
C HIS A 66 4.14 9.01 9.99
N GLN A 67 4.44 8.36 8.86
CA GLN A 67 3.82 7.11 8.41
C GLN A 67 4.64 5.88 8.86
N GLN A 68 5.85 6.09 9.37
CA GLN A 68 6.76 5.06 9.89
C GLN A 68 6.62 4.96 11.42
N ALA A 69 5.39 4.88 11.91
CA ALA A 69 5.14 4.74 13.33
C ALA A 69 5.54 3.34 13.79
N THR A 70 6.39 3.24 14.81
CA THR A 70 6.69 1.97 15.49
C THR A 70 5.66 1.76 16.58
N THR A 71 5.02 0.60 16.56
CA THR A 71 4.10 0.20 17.63
C THR A 71 4.88 -0.23 18.87
N SER A 72 4.23 -0.26 20.04
CA SER A 72 4.83 -0.74 21.29
C SER A 72 5.37 -2.17 21.19
N ASP A 73 4.88 -2.91 20.21
CA ASP A 73 5.22 -4.30 19.94
C ASP A 73 6.50 -4.45 19.09
N GLY A 74 7.13 -3.34 18.70
CA GLY A 74 8.40 -3.33 17.96
C GLY A 74 8.27 -3.54 16.44
N TRP A 75 7.03 -3.49 15.91
CA TRP A 75 6.71 -3.56 14.48
C TRP A 75 6.31 -2.20 13.91
#